data_AF-A0A7D5VG07-F1
#
_entry.id   AF-A0A7D5VG07-F1
#
_cell.length_a   1.000
_cell.length_b   1.000
_cell.length_c   1.000
_cell.angle_alpha   90.00
_cell.angle_beta   90.00
_cell.angle_gamma   90.00
#
_symmetry.space_group_name_H-M   'P 1'
#
loop_
_entity.id
_entity.type
_entity.pdbx_description
1 polymer ?
#
loop_
_entity_poly.entity_id
_entity_poly.type
_entity_poly.pdbx_seq_one_letter_code
_entity_poly.pdbx_strand_id
1 'polypeptide(L)'
;MAFMSFAASTEPDPPLVTVRAAGMSDRKLTVQVTKLTLSAIRLSPSNDNAKLVEKQIADLAEPAASAVRGFFEGRTFDVPLDRPLETSFPAGDTEVKVRLDQPVLGSHNGMLMISGTACVC
;
A
#
# COMPACT_ATOMS: atom_id res chain seq x y z
N MET A 1 -3.44 34.78 13.62
CA MET A 1 -4.15 33.47 13.67
C MET A 1 -3.45 32.61 14.70
N ALA A 2 -4.18 32.03 15.66
CA ALA A 2 -3.60 31.05 16.56
C ALA A 2 -3.49 29.71 15.81
N PHE A 3 -2.27 29.26 15.54
CA PHE A 3 -2.04 27.95 14.91
C PHE A 3 -2.21 26.87 15.97
N MET A 4 -3.11 25.90 15.73
CA MET A 4 -3.23 24.69 16.54
C MET A 4 -2.38 23.60 15.90
N SER A 5 -1.61 22.89 16.72
CA SER A 5 -0.71 21.84 16.26
C SER A 5 -0.95 20.57 17.05
N PHE A 6 -0.97 19.43 16.37
CA PHE A 6 -1.19 18.11 16.95
C PHE A 6 -0.18 17.11 16.39
N ALA A 7 0.27 16.20 17.25
CA ALA A 7 1.01 15.01 16.85
C ALA A 7 0.02 13.86 16.67
N ALA A 8 0.12 13.14 15.56
CA ALA A 8 -0.72 12.00 15.26
C ALA A 8 0.00 10.68 15.59
N SER A 9 -0.71 9.75 16.21
CA SER A 9 -0.29 8.36 16.37
C SER A 9 -1.44 7.41 16.05
N THR A 10 -1.13 6.16 15.72
CA THR A 10 -2.13 5.12 15.41
C THR A 10 -2.20 4.06 16.49
N GLU A 11 -3.23 3.24 16.45
CA GLU A 11 -3.34 2.03 17.27
C GLU A 11 -3.83 0.87 16.40
N PRO A 12 -3.05 -0.20 16.19
CA PRO A 12 -1.61 -0.31 16.51
C PRO A 12 -0.75 0.69 15.71
N ASP A 13 0.49 0.89 16.16
CA ASP A 13 1.50 1.71 15.48
C ASP A 13 2.78 0.87 15.23
N PRO A 14 3.14 0.56 13.97
CA PRO A 14 2.41 0.91 12.75
C PRO A 14 1.11 0.10 12.60
N PRO A 15 0.11 0.61 11.85
CA PRO A 15 -1.11 -0.12 11.56
C PRO A 15 -0.81 -1.34 10.68
N LEU A 16 -1.56 -2.43 10.89
CA LEU A 16 -1.40 -3.64 10.08
C LEU A 16 -2.30 -3.62 8.86
N VAL A 17 -1.71 -3.74 7.67
CA VAL A 17 -2.44 -3.88 6.41
C VAL A 17 -2.36 -5.32 5.92
N THR A 18 -3.50 -5.95 5.68
CA THR A 18 -3.58 -7.20 4.92
C THR A 18 -3.98 -6.88 3.49
N VAL A 19 -3.24 -7.43 2.55
CA VAL A 19 -3.49 -7.25 1.12
C VAL A 19 -3.66 -8.60 0.43
N ARG A 20 -4.38 -8.59 -0.69
CA ARG A 20 -4.37 -9.69 -1.66
C ARG A 20 -3.78 -9.19 -2.96
N ALA A 21 -3.03 -10.04 -3.66
CA ALA A 21 -2.58 -9.72 -5.00
C ALA A 21 -3.80 -9.65 -5.94
N ALA A 22 -3.90 -8.60 -6.74
CA ALA A 22 -5.04 -8.33 -7.63
C ALA A 22 -4.63 -8.28 -9.12
N GLY A 23 -3.38 -7.97 -9.40
CA GLY A 23 -2.83 -7.95 -10.76
C GLY A 23 -1.32 -7.76 -10.76
N MET A 24 -0.69 -7.94 -11.92
CA MET A 24 0.75 -7.85 -12.08
C MET A 24 1.11 -7.22 -13.43
N SER A 25 2.25 -6.56 -13.49
CA SER A 25 2.91 -6.12 -14.73
C SER A 25 4.42 -6.23 -14.57
N ASP A 26 5.16 -5.96 -15.64
CA ASP A 26 6.64 -6.03 -15.62
C ASP A 26 7.28 -5.14 -14.56
N ARG A 27 6.61 -4.07 -14.09
CA ARG A 27 7.20 -3.06 -13.18
C ARG A 27 6.50 -2.91 -11.84
N LYS A 28 5.35 -3.55 -11.64
CA LYS A 28 4.54 -3.38 -10.43
C LYS A 28 3.61 -4.57 -10.16
N LEU A 29 3.39 -4.81 -8.87
CA LEU A 29 2.34 -5.68 -8.33
C LEU A 29 1.17 -4.81 -7.88
N THR A 30 -0.01 -5.03 -8.46
CA THR A 30 -1.24 -4.42 -7.97
C THR A 30 -1.80 -5.26 -6.83
N VAL A 31 -1.93 -4.68 -5.65
CA VAL A 31 -2.50 -5.31 -4.46
C VAL A 31 -3.79 -4.64 -4.07
N GLN A 32 -4.75 -5.39 -3.55
CA GLN A 32 -5.98 -4.86 -2.96
C GLN A 32 -5.92 -4.98 -1.44
N VAL A 33 -6.23 -3.90 -0.72
CA VAL A 33 -6.36 -3.95 0.74
C VAL A 33 -7.61 -4.73 1.10
N THR A 34 -7.45 -5.86 1.77
CA THR A 34 -8.58 -6.68 2.24
C THR A 34 -8.97 -6.35 3.67
N LYS A 35 -8.00 -5.87 4.46
CA LYS A 35 -8.23 -5.50 5.85
C LYS A 35 -7.19 -4.49 6.31
N LEU A 36 -7.64 -3.44 7.00
CA LEU A 36 -6.79 -2.49 7.71
C LEU A 36 -7.07 -2.59 9.22
N THR A 37 -6.09 -3.09 9.95
CA THR A 37 -6.15 -3.14 11.42
C THR A 37 -5.68 -1.80 11.96
N LEU A 38 -6.65 -0.93 12.23
CA LEU A 38 -6.48 0.40 12.81
C LEU A 38 -7.69 0.68 13.71
N SER A 39 -7.52 0.63 15.03
CA SER A 39 -8.58 0.86 16.02
C SER A 39 -8.76 2.32 16.37
N ALA A 40 -7.68 3.10 16.44
CA ALA A 40 -7.72 4.51 16.80
C ALA A 40 -6.66 5.35 16.09
N ILE A 41 -6.96 6.63 15.87
CA ILE A 41 -6.00 7.67 15.49
C ILE A 41 -6.02 8.72 16.60
N ARG A 42 -4.94 8.84 17.36
CA ARG A 42 -4.86 9.78 18.47
C ARG A 42 -4.15 11.04 18.01
N LEU A 43 -4.75 12.19 18.28
CA LEU A 43 -4.18 13.51 18.03
C LEU A 43 -3.84 14.14 19.37
N SER A 44 -2.55 14.18 19.71
CA SER A 44 -2.04 14.76 20.95
C SER A 44 -1.71 16.24 20.74
N PRO A 45 -2.19 17.16 21.58
CA PRO A 45 -1.87 18.58 21.47
C PRO A 45 -0.37 18.84 21.52
N SER A 46 0.15 19.59 20.55
CA SER A 46 1.57 19.98 20.49
C SER A 46 1.82 21.43 20.92
N ASN A 47 0.76 22.21 21.17
CA ASN A 47 0.86 23.57 21.70
C ASN A 47 -0.35 23.94 22.57
N ASP A 48 -0.27 25.06 23.30
CA ASP A 48 -1.32 25.45 24.26
C ASP A 48 -2.67 25.78 23.60
N ASN A 49 -2.65 26.27 22.35
CA ASN A 49 -3.88 26.51 21.60
C ASN A 49 -4.63 25.21 21.28
N ALA A 50 -3.88 24.12 21.00
CA ALA A 50 -4.43 22.80 20.74
C ALA A 50 -5.00 22.12 21.99
N LYS A 51 -4.46 22.42 23.19
CA LYS A 51 -4.99 21.88 24.47
C LYS A 51 -6.43 22.29 24.73
N LEU A 52 -6.85 23.45 24.22
CA LEU A 52 -8.22 23.97 24.38
C LEU A 52 -9.29 23.05 23.77
N VAL A 53 -8.91 22.21 22.81
CA VAL A 53 -9.82 21.31 22.07
C VAL A 53 -9.47 19.83 22.26
N GLU A 54 -8.58 19.50 23.20
CA GLU A 54 -8.05 18.15 23.40
C GLU A 54 -9.15 17.12 23.63
N LYS A 55 -10.13 17.44 24.48
CA LYS A 55 -11.24 16.53 24.79
C LYS A 55 -12.11 16.23 23.57
N GLN A 56 -12.47 17.28 22.82
CA GLN A 56 -13.28 17.15 21.60
C GLN A 56 -12.57 16.33 20.53
N ILE A 57 -11.25 16.42 20.46
CA ILE A 57 -10.44 15.69 19.49
C ILE A 57 -10.20 14.25 19.93
N ALA A 58 -10.07 13.97 21.22
CA ALA A 58 -9.93 12.61 21.74
C ALA A 58 -11.14 11.73 21.36
N ASP A 59 -12.35 12.32 21.36
CA ASP A 59 -13.59 11.64 20.95
C ASP A 59 -13.61 11.26 19.46
N LEU A 60 -12.75 11.87 18.63
CA LEU A 60 -12.63 11.56 17.20
C LEU A 60 -11.70 10.38 16.92
N ALA A 61 -11.03 9.82 17.92
CA ALA A 61 -9.96 8.85 17.68
C ALA A 61 -10.44 7.58 16.96
N GLU A 62 -11.53 6.98 17.42
CA GLU A 62 -12.13 5.81 16.77
C GLU A 62 -12.87 6.18 15.46
N PRO A 63 -13.71 7.24 15.40
CA PRO A 63 -14.33 7.68 14.15
C PRO A 63 -13.32 7.95 13.03
N ALA A 64 -12.18 8.59 13.35
CA ALA A 64 -11.12 8.86 12.40
C ALA A 64 -10.49 7.54 11.89
N ALA A 65 -10.20 6.59 12.78
CA ALA A 65 -9.72 5.27 12.39
C ALA A 65 -10.74 4.54 11.48
N SER A 66 -12.03 4.60 11.82
CA SER A 66 -13.10 4.00 11.03
C SER A 66 -13.20 4.60 9.63
N ALA A 67 -13.12 5.93 9.52
CA ALA A 67 -13.10 6.63 8.24
C ALA A 67 -11.89 6.23 7.38
N VAL A 68 -10.70 6.13 7.99
CA VAL A 68 -9.49 5.67 7.30
C VAL A 68 -9.64 4.22 6.83
N ARG A 69 -10.13 3.30 7.67
CA ARG A 69 -10.44 1.92 7.24
C ARG A 69 -11.39 1.89 6.05
N GLY A 70 -12.52 2.59 6.14
CA GLY A 70 -13.51 2.65 5.06
C GLY A 70 -12.98 3.27 3.76
N PHE A 71 -11.99 4.16 3.85
CA PHE A 71 -11.35 4.73 2.65
C PHE A 71 -10.41 3.73 1.96
N PHE A 72 -9.62 2.98 2.73
CA PHE A 72 -8.56 2.12 2.21
C PHE A 72 -9.02 0.70 1.88
N GLU A 73 -9.91 0.11 2.69
CA GLU A 73 -10.37 -1.26 2.47
C GLU A 73 -11.11 -1.39 1.12
N GLY A 74 -10.78 -2.45 0.39
CA GLY A 74 -11.30 -2.68 -0.97
C GLY A 74 -10.56 -1.92 -2.08
N ARG A 75 -9.70 -0.95 -1.77
CA ARG A 75 -8.92 -0.23 -2.79
C ARG A 75 -7.69 -0.99 -3.23
N THR A 76 -7.29 -0.72 -4.47
CA THR A 76 -6.07 -1.24 -5.07
C THR A 76 -4.95 -0.21 -5.04
N PHE A 77 -3.73 -0.71 -4.87
CA PHE A 77 -2.50 0.06 -4.86
C PHE A 77 -1.45 -0.65 -5.70
N ASP A 78 -0.61 0.13 -6.35
CA ASP A 78 0.50 -0.37 -7.13
C ASP A 78 1.77 -0.35 -6.29
N VAL A 79 2.32 -1.54 -6.04
CA VAL A 79 3.61 -1.73 -5.38
C VAL A 79 4.66 -1.88 -6.48
N PRO A 80 5.64 -0.96 -6.60
CA PRO A 80 6.69 -1.07 -7.60
C PRO A 80 7.56 -2.29 -7.32
N LEU A 81 8.10 -2.88 -8.38
CA LEU A 81 9.12 -3.92 -8.27
C LEU A 81 10.50 -3.27 -8.29
N ASP A 82 11.39 -3.73 -7.42
CA ASP A 82 12.79 -3.25 -7.39
C ASP A 82 13.54 -3.57 -8.68
N ARG A 83 13.12 -4.65 -9.37
CA ARG A 83 13.62 -5.02 -10.69
C ARG A 83 12.46 -5.44 -11.57
N PRO A 84 12.46 -5.02 -12.85
CA PRO A 84 11.44 -5.50 -13.76
C PRO A 84 11.51 -7.02 -13.91
N LEU A 85 10.38 -7.65 -14.23
CA LEU A 85 10.34 -9.06 -14.64
C LEU A 85 10.90 -9.30 -16.06
N GLU A 86 11.35 -8.24 -16.71
CA GLU A 86 11.99 -8.32 -18.02
C GLU A 86 13.46 -8.73 -17.89
N THR A 87 13.95 -9.46 -18.89
CA THR A 87 15.35 -9.79 -19.06
C THR A 87 15.80 -9.39 -20.45
N SER A 88 17.08 -9.09 -20.62
CA SER A 88 17.66 -8.80 -21.92
C SER A 88 18.91 -9.63 -22.15
N PHE A 89 19.16 -9.96 -23.42
CA PHE A 89 20.37 -10.64 -23.83
C PHE A 89 20.85 -10.13 -25.20
N PRO A 90 22.16 -10.14 -25.44
CA PRO A 90 22.72 -9.72 -26.72
C PRO A 90 22.40 -10.73 -27.82
N ALA A 91 22.03 -10.22 -29.00
CA ALA A 91 21.81 -10.98 -30.23
C ALA A 91 22.52 -10.25 -31.40
N GLY A 92 23.83 -10.47 -31.52
CA GLY A 92 24.69 -9.73 -32.44
C GLY A 92 24.88 -8.28 -31.96
N ASP A 93 24.66 -7.31 -32.85
CA ASP A 93 24.73 -5.87 -32.54
C ASP A 93 23.44 -5.32 -31.91
N THR A 94 22.46 -6.18 -31.63
CA THR A 94 21.13 -5.81 -31.10
C THR A 94 20.91 -6.43 -29.72
N GLU A 95 20.16 -5.74 -28.85
CA GLU A 95 19.69 -6.27 -27.58
C GLU A 95 18.25 -6.78 -27.74
N VAL A 96 17.99 -8.04 -27.39
CA VAL A 96 16.64 -8.61 -27.40
C VAL A 96 16.05 -8.54 -26.00
N LYS A 97 14.85 -7.97 -25.87
CA LYS A 97 14.14 -7.87 -24.59
C LYS A 97 13.04 -8.91 -24.51
N VAL A 98 13.02 -9.64 -23.41
CA VAL A 98 12.00 -10.63 -23.11
C VAL A 98 11.25 -10.21 -21.86
N ARG A 99 9.92 -10.14 -21.99
CA ARG A 99 9.00 -9.79 -20.90
C ARG A 99 7.84 -10.77 -20.83
N LEU A 100 7.08 -10.74 -19.74
CA LEU A 100 5.86 -11.54 -19.62
C LEU A 100 4.68 -10.74 -20.17
N ASP A 101 4.06 -11.26 -21.22
CA ASP A 101 2.78 -10.75 -21.70
C ASP A 101 1.67 -11.28 -20.80
N GLN A 102 0.88 -10.36 -20.23
CA GLN A 102 -0.24 -10.63 -19.33
C GLN A 102 0.10 -11.62 -18.19
N PRO A 103 1.01 -11.26 -17.26
CA PRO A 103 1.39 -12.14 -16.17
C PRO A 103 0.19 -12.48 -15.28
N VAL A 104 0.00 -13.77 -15.04
CA VAL A 104 -1.02 -14.35 -14.17
C VAL A 104 -0.42 -14.65 -12.81
N LEU A 105 -1.16 -14.30 -11.76
CA LEU A 105 -0.81 -14.58 -10.38
C LEU A 105 -1.37 -15.94 -9.96
N GLY A 106 -0.51 -16.78 -9.41
CA GLY A 106 -0.85 -18.06 -8.80
C GLY A 106 -0.32 -18.19 -7.38
N SER A 107 -0.77 -19.23 -6.66
CA SER A 107 -0.23 -19.60 -5.36
C SER A 107 0.01 -21.10 -5.34
N HIS A 108 1.20 -21.51 -4.89
CA HIS A 108 1.53 -22.92 -4.67
C HIS A 108 2.31 -23.05 -3.36
N ASN A 109 1.79 -23.81 -2.40
CA ASN A 109 2.38 -24.02 -1.08
C ASN A 109 2.73 -22.71 -0.34
N GLY A 110 1.90 -21.68 -0.47
CA GLY A 110 2.11 -20.38 0.17
C GLY A 110 3.15 -19.48 -0.53
N MET A 111 3.73 -19.92 -1.64
CA MET A 111 4.55 -19.07 -2.51
C MET A 111 3.69 -18.41 -3.57
N LEU A 112 3.86 -17.10 -3.74
CA LEU A 112 3.32 -16.36 -4.87
C LEU A 112 4.07 -16.79 -6.14
N MET A 113 3.33 -17.28 -7.12
CA MET A 113 3.87 -17.65 -8.42
C MET A 113 3.42 -16.62 -9.46
N ILE A 114 4.30 -16.32 -10.39
CA ILE A 114 4.03 -15.48 -11.55
C ILE A 114 4.30 -16.33 -12.78
N SER A 115 3.31 -16.47 -13.65
CA SER A 115 3.44 -17.15 -14.94
C SER A 115 2.90 -16.25 -16.04
N GLY A 116 3.35 -16.46 -17.29
CA GLY A 116 2.89 -15.66 -18.42
C GLY A 116 3.56 -16.14 -19.71
N THR A 117 3.09 -15.62 -20.83
CA THR A 117 3.69 -15.92 -22.14
C THR A 117 4.86 -14.97 -22.35
N ALA A 118 6.04 -15.49 -22.64
CA ALA A 118 7.17 -14.65 -22.99
C ALA A 118 6.90 -13.94 -24.33
N CYS A 119 7.06 -12.61 -24.36
CA CYS A 119 7.02 -11.82 -25.58
C CYS A 119 8.42 -11.25 -25.86
N VAL A 120 8.85 -11.34 -27.12
CA VAL A 120 10.13 -10.84 -27.61
C VAL A 120 9.88 -9.52 -28.34
N CYS A 121 10.57 -8.46 -27.92
CA CYS A 121 10.43 -7.11 -28.49
C CYS A 121 11.78 -6.59 -29.00
#